data_AF-A0A4U8TS35-F1
#
_entry.id   AF-A0A4U8TS35-F1
#
_cell.length_a   1.000
_cell.length_b   1.000
_cell.length_c   1.000
_cell.angle_alpha   90.00
_cell.angle_beta   90.00
_cell.angle_gamma   90.00
#
_symmetry.space_group_name_H-M   'P 1'
#
loop_
_entity.id
_entity.type
_entity.pdbx_description
1 polymer ?
#
loop_
_entity_poly.entity_id
_entity_poly.type
_entity_poly.pdbx_seq_one_letter_code
_entity_poly.pdbx_strand_id
1 'polypeptide(L)'
;MDSNMILMSVQDKLPKDFLEQQQLKEKLDSLDEKSRDEFMAKIPMLGLKSPAFVFWIANFCFGWLGVARFMIGDMVLGGVRLALVVIFFVFSVIVAGDSNSVLARLGSLCLFIIMVWNIVDLFLVGKKLRKQNLNKLLSILPQ
;
A
#
# COMPACT_ATOMS: atom_id res chain seq x y z
N MET A 1 19.99 23.60 -1.01
CA MET A 1 20.23 22.14 -1.18
C MET A 1 20.08 21.67 -2.64
N ASP A 2 20.76 20.57 -3.01
CA ASP A 2 20.66 19.93 -4.36
C ASP A 2 19.41 19.02 -4.45
N SER A 3 18.67 19.10 -5.56
CA SER A 3 17.50 18.26 -5.87
C SER A 3 17.78 16.76 -5.79
N ASN A 4 18.99 16.32 -6.14
CA ASN A 4 19.41 14.92 -6.06
C ASN A 4 19.43 14.43 -4.61
N MET A 5 19.90 15.25 -3.66
CA MET A 5 19.88 14.90 -2.24
C MET A 5 18.45 14.74 -1.73
N ILE A 6 17.55 15.66 -2.13
CA ILE A 6 16.14 15.61 -1.78
C ILE A 6 15.51 14.32 -2.32
N LEU A 7 15.73 14.01 -3.60
CA LEU A 7 15.21 12.82 -4.24
C LEU A 7 15.70 11.54 -3.55
N MET A 8 16.99 11.45 -3.23
CA MET A 8 17.57 10.31 -2.52
C MET A 8 16.93 10.10 -1.14
N SER A 9 16.57 11.17 -0.43
CA SER A 9 15.95 11.08 0.90
C SER A 9 14.52 10.50 0.92
N VAL A 10 13.84 10.51 -0.22
CA VAL A 10 12.46 10.01 -0.37
C VAL A 10 12.31 8.86 -1.36
N GLN A 11 13.40 8.46 -2.03
CA GLN A 11 13.40 7.50 -3.13
C GLN A 11 12.77 6.16 -2.76
N ASP A 12 13.00 5.67 -1.54
CA ASP A 12 12.45 4.40 -1.03
C ASP A 12 10.91 4.41 -0.91
N LYS A 13 10.33 5.61 -0.82
CA LYS A 13 8.88 5.84 -0.66
C LYS A 13 8.17 6.12 -1.98
N LEU A 14 8.93 6.36 -3.05
CA LEU A 14 8.41 6.75 -4.36
C LEU A 14 8.13 5.55 -5.28
N PRO A 15 7.36 5.77 -6.36
CA PRO A 15 7.19 4.80 -7.43
C PRO A 15 8.54 4.41 -8.04
N LYS A 16 8.70 3.15 -8.48
CA LYS A 16 9.92 2.69 -9.17
C LYS A 16 9.95 3.08 -10.65
N ASP A 17 8.97 3.85 -11.10
CA ASP A 17 8.87 4.32 -12.47
C ASP A 17 9.83 5.51 -12.69
N PHE A 18 10.66 5.42 -13.71
CA PHE A 18 11.67 6.44 -14.01
C PHE A 18 11.03 7.80 -14.35
N LEU A 19 9.92 7.80 -15.10
CA LEU A 19 9.27 9.04 -15.54
C LEU A 19 8.65 9.78 -14.35
N GLU A 20 7.99 9.07 -13.44
CA GLU A 20 7.37 9.68 -12.25
C GLU A 20 8.43 10.28 -11.31
N GLN A 21 9.62 9.66 -11.18
CA GLN A 21 10.74 10.22 -10.41
C GLN A 21 11.40 11.41 -11.12
N GLN A 22 11.53 11.34 -12.45
CA GLN A 22 12.10 12.42 -13.25
C GLN A 22 11.23 13.68 -13.18
N GLN A 23 9.90 13.54 -13.24
CA GLN A 23 8.97 14.66 -13.09
C GLN A 23 9.12 15.37 -11.74
N LEU A 24 9.28 14.61 -10.65
CA LEU A 24 9.54 15.20 -9.33
C LEU A 24 10.88 15.93 -9.31
N LYS A 25 11.92 15.32 -9.90
CA LYS A 25 13.25 15.92 -9.99
C LYS A 25 13.24 17.22 -10.79
N GLU A 26 12.62 17.25 -11.96
CA GLU A 26 12.49 18.44 -12.81
C GLU A 26 11.77 19.58 -12.07
N LYS A 27 10.71 19.26 -11.33
CA LYS A 27 10.02 20.25 -10.49
C LYS A 27 10.92 20.76 -9.36
N LEU A 28 11.70 19.89 -8.70
CA LEU A 28 12.67 20.33 -7.69
C LEU A 28 13.76 21.22 -8.31
N ASP A 29 14.26 20.86 -9.50
CA ASP A 29 15.27 21.63 -10.23
C ASP A 29 14.76 23.02 -10.63
N SER A 30 13.46 23.16 -10.90
CA SER A 30 12.84 24.46 -11.20
C SER A 30 12.68 25.40 -9.99
N LEU A 31 12.84 24.89 -8.76
CA LEU A 31 12.69 25.69 -7.54
C LEU A 31 13.98 26.40 -7.12
N ASP A 32 13.83 27.59 -6.56
CA ASP A 32 14.90 28.30 -5.85
C ASP A 32 15.38 27.52 -4.61
N GLU A 33 16.61 27.80 -4.18
CA GLU A 33 17.22 27.13 -3.02
C GLU A 33 16.37 27.26 -1.75
N LYS A 34 15.82 28.45 -1.47
CA LYS A 34 14.94 28.67 -0.31
C LYS A 34 13.69 27.79 -0.35
N SER A 35 13.06 27.67 -1.52
CA SER A 35 11.86 26.86 -1.73
C SER A 35 12.15 25.37 -1.57
N ARG A 36 13.35 24.91 -1.97
CA ARG A 36 13.80 23.54 -1.74
C ARG A 36 14.02 23.23 -0.25
N ASP A 37 14.59 24.18 0.49
CA ASP A 37 14.81 24.03 1.93
C ASP A 37 13.46 23.99 2.68
N GLU A 38 12.51 24.84 2.30
CA GLU A 38 11.13 24.79 2.82
C GLU A 38 10.42 23.48 2.48
N PHE A 39 10.58 22.98 1.26
CA PHE A 39 10.02 21.69 0.85
C PHE A 39 10.56 20.57 1.73
N MET A 40 11.88 20.51 1.94
CA MET A 40 12.52 19.53 2.83
C MET A 40 12.00 19.60 4.25
N ALA A 41 11.79 20.81 4.79
CA ALA A 41 11.22 21.00 6.12
C ALA A 41 9.77 20.48 6.23
N LYS A 42 9.00 20.48 5.12
CA LYS A 42 7.62 19.99 5.07
C LYS A 42 7.50 18.47 4.86
N ILE A 43 8.53 17.78 4.36
CA ILE A 43 8.49 16.32 4.09
C ILE A 43 8.10 15.50 5.34
N PRO A 44 8.70 15.72 6.54
CA PRO A 44 8.32 14.96 7.74
C PRO A 44 6.85 15.14 8.12
N MET A 45 6.29 16.32 7.84
CA MET A 45 4.89 16.66 8.14
C MET A 45 3.89 15.91 7.25
N LEU A 46 4.30 15.41 6.08
CA LEU A 46 3.43 14.65 5.17
C LEU A 46 3.08 13.23 5.65
N GLY A 47 3.83 12.71 6.63
CA GLY A 47 3.64 11.36 7.16
C GLY A 47 3.68 10.30 6.06
N LEU A 48 4.69 10.36 5.18
CA LEU A 48 4.87 9.40 4.08
C LEU A 48 5.05 7.99 4.66
N LYS A 49 4.13 7.09 4.34
CA LYS A 49 4.17 5.72 4.84
C LYS A 49 5.26 4.94 4.11
N SER A 50 6.02 4.13 4.86
CA SER A 50 7.05 3.27 4.28
C SER A 50 6.40 2.11 3.50
N PRO A 51 6.69 1.96 2.19
CA PRO A 51 6.18 0.84 1.41
C PRO A 51 6.66 -0.52 1.91
N ALA A 52 7.88 -0.60 2.44
CA ALA A 52 8.42 -1.83 3.00
C ALA A 52 7.66 -2.28 4.25
N PHE A 53 7.33 -1.33 5.15
CA PHE A 53 6.51 -1.62 6.33
C PHE A 53 5.12 -2.13 5.95
N VAL A 54 4.46 -1.44 5.01
CA VAL A 54 3.11 -1.82 4.56
C VAL A 54 3.13 -3.18 3.84
N PHE A 55 4.20 -3.47 3.09
CA PHE A 55 4.38 -4.75 2.41
C PHE A 55 4.57 -5.91 3.42
N TRP A 56 5.57 -5.82 4.30
CA TRP A 56 5.95 -6.93 5.18
C TRP A 56 5.04 -7.10 6.39
N ILE A 57 4.68 -6.01 7.06
CA ILE A 57 3.92 -6.11 8.30
C ILE A 57 2.43 -6.06 7.97
N ALA A 58 1.99 -5.00 7.31
CA ALA A 58 0.57 -4.78 7.13
C ALA A 58 -0.08 -5.78 6.16
N ASN A 59 0.62 -6.18 5.10
CA ASN A 59 0.07 -7.07 4.10
C ASN A 59 0.57 -8.52 4.21
N PHE A 60 1.86 -8.76 4.40
CA PHE A 60 2.34 -10.14 4.50
C PHE A 60 1.90 -10.81 5.81
N CYS A 61 2.09 -10.17 6.97
CA CYS A 61 1.62 -10.75 8.25
C CYS A 61 0.09 -10.61 8.46
N PHE A 62 -0.49 -9.48 8.08
CA PHE A 62 -1.89 -9.13 8.39
C PHE A 62 -2.78 -8.86 7.16
N GLY A 63 -2.32 -9.15 5.93
CA GLY A 63 -3.08 -8.86 4.71
C GLY A 63 -4.31 -9.71 4.53
N TRP A 64 -4.34 -10.90 5.13
CA TRP A 64 -5.54 -11.74 5.22
C TRP A 64 -6.67 -11.02 5.97
N LEU A 65 -6.37 -10.17 6.95
CA LEU A 65 -7.34 -9.31 7.63
C LEU A 65 -7.64 -7.99 6.88
N GLY A 66 -6.93 -7.71 5.78
CA GLY A 66 -7.07 -6.45 5.03
C GLY A 66 -6.37 -5.24 5.65
N VAL A 67 -5.49 -5.42 6.64
CA VAL A 67 -4.82 -4.32 7.37
C VAL A 67 -4.07 -3.37 6.45
N ALA A 68 -3.37 -3.88 5.43
CA ALA A 68 -2.66 -3.04 4.48
C ALA A 68 -3.57 -2.07 3.70
N ARG A 69 -4.79 -2.50 3.36
CA ARG A 69 -5.80 -1.67 2.67
C ARG A 69 -6.30 -0.55 3.58
N PHE A 70 -6.58 -0.85 4.84
CA PHE A 70 -6.92 0.17 5.84
C PHE A 70 -5.78 1.18 6.03
N MET A 71 -4.54 0.71 6.08
CA MET A 71 -3.37 1.56 6.25
C MET A 71 -3.17 2.57 5.12
N ILE A 72 -3.52 2.23 3.88
CA ILE A 72 -3.43 3.13 2.72
C ILE A 72 -4.71 3.95 2.48
N GLY A 73 -5.69 3.84 3.39
CA GLY A 73 -6.98 4.55 3.31
C GLY A 73 -8.02 3.91 2.40
N ASP A 74 -7.80 2.68 1.92
CA ASP A 74 -8.73 1.94 1.08
C ASP A 74 -9.73 1.15 1.94
N MET A 75 -10.57 1.91 2.66
CA MET A 75 -11.43 1.37 3.72
C MET A 75 -12.48 0.38 3.20
N VAL A 76 -13.01 0.59 2.00
CA VAL A 76 -14.04 -0.27 1.41
C VAL A 76 -13.46 -1.65 1.12
N LEU A 77 -12.36 -1.72 0.37
CA LEU A 77 -11.70 -3.01 0.07
C LEU A 77 -11.15 -3.69 1.32
N GLY A 78 -10.64 -2.92 2.29
CA GLY A 78 -10.25 -3.44 3.60
C GLY A 78 -11.43 -4.07 4.34
N GLY A 79 -12.57 -3.36 4.39
CA GLY A 79 -13.79 -3.81 5.07
C GLY A 79 -14.40 -5.05 4.43
N VAL A 80 -14.48 -5.09 3.09
CA VAL A 80 -14.95 -6.28 2.35
C VAL A 80 -14.10 -7.50 2.68
N ARG A 81 -12.77 -7.35 2.75
CA ARG A 81 -11.88 -8.46 3.14
C ARG A 81 -12.11 -8.92 4.55
N LEU A 82 -12.20 -7.99 5.50
CA LEU A 82 -12.42 -8.33 6.89
C LEU A 82 -13.74 -9.10 7.05
N ALA A 83 -14.81 -8.65 6.38
CA ALA A 83 -16.09 -9.35 6.36
C ALA A 83 -15.99 -10.76 5.76
N LEU A 84 -15.28 -10.94 4.64
CA LEU A 84 -15.07 -12.25 4.03
C LEU A 84 -14.32 -13.21 4.98
N VAL A 85 -13.33 -12.73 5.72
CA VAL A 85 -12.60 -13.56 6.71
C VAL A 85 -13.52 -13.98 7.87
N VAL A 86 -14.35 -13.07 8.36
CA VAL A 86 -15.32 -13.39 9.44
C VAL A 86 -16.34 -14.42 8.95
N ILE A 87 -16.92 -14.23 7.77
CA ILE A 87 -17.87 -15.18 7.16
C ILE A 87 -17.20 -16.55 6.99
N PHE A 88 -15.95 -16.56 6.51
CA PHE A 88 -15.19 -17.80 6.35
C PHE A 88 -14.97 -18.54 7.67
N PHE A 89 -14.62 -17.82 8.75
CA PHE A 89 -14.42 -18.44 10.05
C PHE A 89 -15.72 -19.06 10.60
N VAL A 90 -16.83 -18.32 10.50
CA VAL A 90 -18.17 -18.82 10.90
C VAL A 90 -18.55 -20.07 10.10
N PHE A 91 -18.35 -20.03 8.79
CA PHE A 91 -18.66 -21.16 7.91
C PHE A 91 -17.79 -22.39 8.20
N SER A 92 -16.50 -22.17 8.51
CA SER A 92 -15.56 -23.24 8.85
C SER A 92 -15.96 -23.98 10.13
N VAL A 93 -16.44 -23.25 11.15
CA VAL A 93 -16.94 -23.87 12.40
C VAL A 93 -18.16 -24.74 12.14
N ILE A 94 -19.07 -24.32 11.25
CA ILE A 94 -20.29 -25.08 10.91
C ILE A 94 -19.94 -26.37 10.17
N VAL A 95 -18.98 -26.31 9.24
CA VAL A 95 -18.61 -27.45 8.37
C VAL A 95 -17.64 -28.42 9.06
N ALA A 96 -17.02 -28.04 10.19
CA ALA A 96 -16.07 -28.88 10.94
C ALA A 96 -16.63 -30.24 11.41
N GLY A 97 -17.96 -30.42 11.41
CA GLY A 97 -18.63 -31.68 11.74
C GLY A 97 -18.72 -32.71 10.61
N ASP A 98 -18.48 -32.35 9.33
CA ASP A 98 -18.59 -33.26 8.18
C ASP A 98 -17.62 -32.89 7.03
N SER A 99 -16.42 -33.48 7.07
CA SER A 99 -15.32 -33.23 6.13
C SER A 99 -15.53 -33.81 4.72
N ASN A 100 -16.50 -34.70 4.53
CA ASN A 100 -16.76 -35.35 3.22
C ASN A 100 -17.81 -34.62 2.38
N SER A 101 -18.50 -33.64 2.97
CA SER A 101 -19.48 -32.82 2.30
C SER A 101 -18.89 -32.13 1.06
N VAL A 102 -19.65 -32.09 -0.03
CA VAL A 102 -19.28 -31.35 -1.26
C VAL A 102 -18.98 -29.87 -0.93
N LEU A 103 -19.65 -29.34 0.09
CA LEU A 103 -19.46 -27.99 0.61
C LEU A 103 -18.05 -27.76 1.15
N ALA A 104 -17.47 -28.71 1.89
CA ALA A 104 -16.09 -28.60 2.41
C ALA A 104 -15.06 -28.53 1.26
N ARG A 105 -15.25 -29.34 0.21
CA ARG A 105 -14.39 -29.36 -0.99
C ARG A 105 -14.50 -28.08 -1.83
N LEU A 106 -15.70 -27.51 -1.95
CA LEU A 106 -15.88 -26.23 -2.64
C LEU A 106 -15.28 -25.07 -1.82
N GLY A 107 -15.44 -25.09 -0.50
CA GLY A 107 -14.86 -24.09 0.40
C GLY A 107 -13.33 -24.04 0.30
N SER A 108 -12.66 -25.20 0.26
CA SER A 108 -11.20 -25.25 0.13
C SER A 108 -10.68 -24.69 -1.20
N LEU A 109 -11.42 -24.88 -2.30
CA LEU A 109 -11.07 -24.29 -3.59
C LEU A 109 -11.25 -22.76 -3.59
N CYS A 110 -12.31 -22.25 -2.98
CA CYS A 110 -12.51 -20.81 -2.78
C CYS A 110 -11.37 -20.18 -1.94
N LEU A 111 -10.90 -20.88 -0.91
CA LEU A 111 -9.76 -20.41 -0.11
C LEU A 111 -8.48 -20.29 -0.91
N PHE A 112 -8.22 -21.25 -1.78
CA PHE A 112 -7.05 -21.21 -2.65
C PHE A 112 -7.08 -19.96 -3.55
N ILE A 113 -8.25 -19.63 -4.10
CA ILE A 113 -8.44 -18.40 -4.89
C ILE A 113 -8.17 -17.15 -4.05
N ILE A 114 -8.70 -17.09 -2.82
CA ILE A 114 -8.48 -15.97 -1.89
C ILE A 114 -6.99 -15.84 -1.54
N MET A 115 -6.29 -16.95 -1.34
CA MET A 115 -4.86 -16.97 -1.05
C MET A 115 -4.05 -16.41 -2.22
N VAL A 116 -4.36 -16.82 -3.45
CA VAL A 116 -3.73 -16.26 -4.67
C VAL A 116 -4.00 -14.76 -4.77
N TRP A 117 -5.23 -14.33 -4.51
CA TRP A 117 -5.59 -12.92 -4.51
C TRP A 117 -4.82 -12.10 -3.46
N ASN A 118 -4.55 -12.67 -2.27
CA ASN A 118 -3.72 -12.01 -1.25
C ASN A 118 -2.28 -11.76 -1.73
N ILE A 119 -1.72 -12.66 -2.54
CA ILE A 119 -0.40 -12.49 -3.15
C ILE A 119 -0.43 -11.35 -4.17
N VAL A 120 -1.43 -11.30 -5.04
CA VAL A 120 -1.57 -10.22 -6.03
C VAL A 120 -1.73 -8.87 -5.33
N ASP A 121 -2.52 -8.84 -4.26
CA ASP A 121 -2.78 -7.62 -3.51
C ASP A 121 -1.54 -6.99 -2.90
N LEU A 122 -0.57 -7.82 -2.50
CA LEU A 122 0.71 -7.40 -1.97
C LEU A 122 1.42 -6.40 -2.88
N PHE A 123 1.37 -6.64 -4.19
CA PHE A 123 1.95 -5.75 -5.19
C PHE A 123 1.06 -4.55 -5.49
N LEU A 124 -0.26 -4.73 -5.53
CA LEU A 124 -1.21 -3.65 -5.81
C LEU A 124 -1.19 -2.58 -4.71
N VAL A 125 -1.18 -2.97 -3.44
CA VAL A 125 -1.12 -2.05 -2.29
C VAL A 125 0.21 -1.28 -2.31
N GLY A 126 1.33 -1.96 -2.54
CA GLY A 126 2.64 -1.31 -2.63
C GLY A 126 2.71 -0.27 -3.76
N LYS A 127 2.16 -0.60 -4.94
CA LYS A 127 2.11 0.33 -6.08
C LYS A 127 1.21 1.53 -5.79
N LYS A 128 0.02 1.31 -5.22
CA LYS A 128 -0.94 2.37 -4.86
C LYS A 128 -0.36 3.32 -3.81
N LEU A 129 0.30 2.78 -2.78
CA LEU A 129 0.91 3.58 -1.72
C LEU A 129 2.03 4.50 -2.23
N ARG A 130 2.92 3.97 -3.08
CA ARG A 130 4.00 4.76 -3.68
C ARG A 130 3.47 5.94 -4.49
N LYS A 131 2.39 5.72 -5.26
CA LYS A 131 1.70 6.82 -5.98
C LYS A 131 1.08 7.83 -5.03
N GLN A 132 0.45 7.40 -3.94
CA GLN A 132 -0.09 8.30 -2.93
C GLN A 132 1.02 9.15 -2.27
N ASN A 133 2.17 8.56 -1.96
CA ASN A 133 3.32 9.28 -1.42
C ASN A 133 3.85 10.33 -2.40
N LEU A 134 3.95 10.00 -3.69
CA LEU A 134 4.34 10.95 -4.73
C LEU A 134 3.34 12.11 -4.82
N ASN A 135 2.03 11.83 -4.87
CA ASN A 135 1.01 12.87 -4.94
C ASN A 135 1.05 13.82 -3.74
N LYS A 136 1.32 13.30 -2.53
CA LYS A 136 1.52 14.12 -1.33
C LYS A 136 2.72 15.05 -1.48
N LEU A 137 3.85 14.56 -2.00
CA LEU A 137 5.02 15.39 -2.26
C LEU A 137 4.72 16.46 -3.30
N LEU A 138 4.05 16.10 -4.40
CA LEU A 138 3.68 17.05 -5.44
C LEU A 138 2.72 18.14 -4.93
N SER A 139 1.86 17.83 -3.96
CA SER A 139 0.88 18.78 -3.41
C SER A 139 1.50 19.92 -2.57
N ILE A 140 2.72 19.76 -2.08
CA ILE A 140 3.41 20.78 -1.27
C ILE A 140 4.47 21.57 -2.05
N LEU A 141 4.73 21.20 -3.31
CA LEU A 141 5.60 21.98 -4.17
C LEU A 141 4.92 23.31 -4.48
N PRO A 142 5.63 24.45 -4.39
CA PRO A 142 5.15 25.71 -4.94
C PRO A 142 4.76 25.52 -6.42
N GLN A 143 3.63 26.10 -6.84
CA GLN A 143 3.24 26.14 -8.25
C GLN A 143 4.13 27.09 -9.03
#